data_AF-A0A1I8JJ98-F1
#
_entry.id   AF-A0A1I8JJ98-F1
#
_cell.length_a   1.000
_cell.length_b   1.000
_cell.length_c   1.000
_cell.angle_alpha   90.00
_cell.angle_beta   90.00
_cell.angle_gamma   90.00
#
_symmetry.space_group_name_H-M   'P 1'
#
loop_
_entity.id
_entity.type
_entity.pdbx_description
1 polymer ?
#
loop_
_entity_poly.entity_id
_entity_poly.type
_entity_poly.pdbx_seq_one_letter_code
_entity_poly.pdbx_strand_id
1 'polypeptide(L)'
;PARALPVRLNREAITLLESLGRRLVSLYPNSPKSAWQSDLASRLHELQEAALARASEALTGGDASQQALQEYIEPHQVTRVASRFDLASEPHWRSLLRLAFQFRVQDLRSRTALPVDDGCRVMGAADPTGLLAEGEVYLR
;
A
#
# COMPACT_ATOMS: atom_id res chain seq x y z
N PRO A 1 -14.89 -7.86 12.21
CA PRO A 1 -13.51 -8.13 11.76
C PRO A 1 -12.65 -6.86 11.85
N ALA A 2 -11.55 -6.89 12.60
CA ALA A 2 -10.60 -5.79 12.62
C ALA A 2 -10.08 -5.60 11.18
N ARG A 3 -10.25 -4.40 10.59
CA ARG A 3 -9.67 -4.09 9.28
C ARG A 3 -8.16 -4.33 9.39
N ALA A 4 -7.66 -5.32 8.66
CA ALA A 4 -6.22 -5.54 8.55
C ALA A 4 -5.61 -4.23 8.03
N LEU A 5 -4.65 -3.68 8.77
CA LEU A 5 -3.93 -2.50 8.32
C LEU A 5 -3.28 -2.82 6.98
N PRO A 6 -3.39 -1.94 5.97
CA PRO A 6 -2.80 -2.19 4.66
C PRO A 6 -1.31 -2.44 4.82
N VAL A 7 -0.80 -3.47 4.15
CA VAL A 7 0.63 -3.77 4.17
C VAL A 7 1.36 -2.61 3.50
N ARG A 8 2.44 -2.16 4.15
CA ARG A 8 3.29 -1.11 3.62
C ARG A 8 4.68 -1.68 3.40
N LEU A 9 5.18 -1.57 2.17
CA LEU A 9 6.60 -1.76 1.90
C LEU A 9 7.33 -0.56 2.47
N ASN A 10 8.44 -0.78 3.16
CA ASN A 10 9.39 0.24 3.56
C ASN A 10 10.67 0.09 2.75
N ARG A 11 11.61 1.02 2.94
CA ARG A 11 12.89 0.99 2.23
C ARG A 11 13.67 -0.30 2.45
N GLU A 12 13.64 -0.86 3.66
CA GLU A 12 14.30 -2.14 3.96
C GLU A 12 13.70 -3.30 3.17
N ALA A 13 12.36 -3.43 3.13
CA ALA A 13 11.69 -4.45 2.35
C ALA A 13 11.97 -4.32 0.86
N ILE A 14 11.94 -3.09 0.32
CA ILE A 14 12.28 -2.81 -1.08
C ILE A 14 13.71 -3.25 -1.39
N THR A 15 14.67 -2.88 -0.53
CA THR A 15 16.08 -3.24 -0.70
C THR A 15 16.28 -4.76 -0.68
N LEU A 16 15.57 -5.46 0.21
CA LEU A 16 15.59 -6.92 0.27
C LEU A 16 15.02 -7.53 -1.01
N LEU A 17 13.87 -7.05 -1.49
CA LEU A 17 13.25 -7.51 -2.74
C LEU A 17 14.17 -7.30 -3.95
N GLU A 18 14.83 -6.14 -4.04
CA GLU A 18 15.82 -5.87 -5.10
C GLU A 18 17.02 -6.81 -5.02
N SER A 19 17.52 -7.11 -3.81
CA SER A 19 18.67 -7.98 -3.61
C SER A 19 18.36 -9.44 -3.93
N LEU A 20 17.18 -9.93 -3.51
CA LEU A 20 16.66 -11.25 -3.84
C LEU A 20 16.41 -11.36 -5.34
N GLY A 21 15.89 -10.29 -5.94
CA GLY A 21 15.70 -10.18 -7.37
C GLY A 21 16.99 -10.43 -8.14
N ARG A 22 18.04 -9.66 -7.82
CA ARG A 22 19.36 -9.82 -8.46
C ARG A 22 19.94 -11.23 -8.28
N ARG A 23 19.80 -11.82 -7.09
CA ARG A 23 20.32 -13.16 -6.81
C ARG A 23 19.58 -14.24 -7.60
N LEU A 24 18.27 -14.14 -7.74
CA LEU A 24 17.47 -15.11 -8.47
C LEU A 24 17.68 -15.03 -9.99
N VAL A 25 17.84 -13.82 -10.56
CA VAL A 25 18.25 -13.65 -11.96
C VAL A 25 19.60 -14.31 -12.22
N SER A 26 20.56 -14.15 -11.30
CA SER A 26 21.88 -14.78 -11.43
C SER A 26 21.85 -16.30 -11.34
N LEU A 27 20.95 -16.88 -10.54
CA LEU A 27 20.84 -18.33 -10.34
C LEU A 27 19.99 -19.00 -11.43
N TYR A 28 19.02 -18.29 -12.01
CA TYR A 28 18.05 -18.82 -12.97
C TYR A 28 17.81 -17.87 -14.16
N PRO A 29 18.82 -17.65 -15.02
CA PRO A 29 18.77 -16.63 -16.08
C PRO A 29 17.70 -16.87 -17.16
N ASN A 30 17.26 -18.12 -17.36
CA ASN A 30 16.27 -18.50 -18.38
C ASN A 30 14.90 -18.86 -17.78
N SER A 31 14.67 -18.59 -16.49
CA SER A 31 13.40 -18.92 -15.84
C SER A 31 12.34 -17.85 -16.13
N PRO A 32 11.07 -18.22 -16.41
CA PRO A 32 9.96 -17.27 -16.48
C PRO A 32 9.73 -16.55 -15.13
N LYS A 33 10.26 -17.09 -14.02
CA LYS A 33 10.34 -16.40 -12.72
C LYS A 33 11.34 -15.23 -12.72
N SER A 34 12.03 -14.90 -13.82
CA SER A 34 12.81 -13.65 -13.92
C SER A 34 11.95 -12.43 -14.30
N ALA A 35 10.74 -12.65 -14.83
CA ALA A 35 9.88 -11.59 -15.37
C ALA A 35 9.24 -10.67 -14.32
N TRP A 36 9.00 -11.14 -13.08
CA TRP A 36 8.52 -10.28 -11.99
C TRP A 36 9.62 -9.36 -11.43
N GLN A 37 10.89 -9.72 -11.64
CA GLN A 37 12.07 -9.00 -11.12
C GLN A 37 12.58 -7.96 -12.10
N SER A 38 12.43 -8.18 -13.40
CA SER A 38 12.76 -7.17 -14.43
C SER A 38 11.90 -5.91 -14.33
N ASP A 39 10.84 -5.94 -13.52
CA ASP A 39 9.82 -4.90 -13.46
C ASP A 39 9.52 -4.37 -12.04
N LEU A 40 10.35 -4.74 -11.04
CA LEU A 40 10.13 -4.30 -9.66
C LEU A 40 10.13 -2.77 -9.54
N ALA A 41 11.04 -2.09 -10.25
CA ALA A 41 11.12 -0.64 -10.23
C ALA A 41 9.85 0.02 -10.80
N SER A 42 9.34 -0.48 -11.92
CA SER A 42 8.09 0.02 -12.52
C SER A 42 6.91 -0.22 -11.58
N ARG A 43 6.81 -1.41 -10.98
CA ARG A 43 5.76 -1.73 -10.00
C ARG A 43 5.80 -0.83 -8.78
N LEU A 44 6.99 -0.54 -8.23
CA LEU A 44 7.13 0.40 -7.12
C LEU A 44 6.72 1.82 -7.52
N HIS A 45 7.03 2.22 -8.75
CA HIS A 45 6.59 3.50 -9.30
C HIS A 45 5.07 3.57 -9.47
N GLU A 46 4.44 2.52 -10.01
CA GLU A 46 2.98 2.41 -10.12
C GLU A 46 2.29 2.47 -8.76
N LEU A 47 2.83 1.78 -7.75
CA LEU A 47 2.31 1.84 -6.38
C LEU A 47 2.43 3.25 -5.78
N GLN A 48 3.53 3.94 -6.07
CA GLN A 48 3.74 5.31 -5.62
C GLN A 48 2.77 6.28 -6.30
N GLU A 49 2.61 6.19 -7.63
CA GLU A 49 1.66 6.99 -8.39
C GLU A 49 0.22 6.73 -7.94
N ALA A 50 -0.18 5.47 -7.73
CA ALA A 50 -1.49 5.13 -7.20
C ALA A 50 -1.72 5.71 -5.78
N ALA A 51 -0.69 5.70 -4.93
CA ALA A 51 -0.78 6.33 -3.60
C ALA A 51 -0.94 7.86 -3.69
N LEU A 52 -0.24 8.52 -4.62
CA LEU A 52 -0.36 9.97 -4.84
C LEU A 52 -1.70 10.34 -5.49
N ALA A 53 -2.18 9.55 -6.45
CA ALA A 53 -3.48 9.73 -7.10
C ALA A 53 -4.62 9.65 -6.08
N ARG A 54 -4.63 8.63 -5.21
CA ARG A 54 -5.61 8.52 -4.12
C ARG A 54 -5.56 9.71 -3.16
N ALA A 55 -4.37 10.22 -2.87
CA ALA A 55 -4.23 11.40 -2.04
C ALA A 55 -4.77 12.66 -2.71
N SER A 56 -4.57 12.79 -4.03
CA SER A 56 -5.14 13.87 -4.82
C SER A 56 -6.67 13.80 -4.87
N GLU A 57 -7.23 12.64 -5.19
CA GLU A 57 -8.68 12.42 -5.32
C GLU A 57 -9.42 12.77 -4.03
N ALA A 58 -8.92 12.34 -2.88
CA ALA A 58 -9.53 12.64 -1.59
C ALA A 58 -9.53 14.13 -1.22
N LEU A 59 -8.66 14.95 -1.82
CA LEU A 59 -8.64 16.41 -1.67
C LEU A 59 -9.55 17.14 -2.67
N THR A 60 -10.01 16.45 -3.72
CA THR A 60 -10.88 17.01 -4.76
C THR A 60 -12.37 16.82 -4.50
N GLY A 61 -12.77 15.93 -3.58
CA GLY A 61 -14.16 15.80 -3.12
C GLY A 61 -14.82 14.47 -3.45
N GLY A 62 -16.13 14.39 -3.15
CA GLY A 62 -16.93 13.18 -3.36
C GLY A 62 -16.65 12.06 -2.35
N ASP A 63 -16.91 10.82 -2.75
CA ASP A 63 -16.84 9.64 -1.87
C ASP A 63 -15.42 9.38 -1.35
N ALA A 64 -14.38 9.76 -2.11
CA ALA A 64 -12.98 9.62 -1.73
C ALA A 64 -12.63 10.45 -0.48
N SER A 65 -13.18 11.67 -0.38
CA SER A 65 -12.98 12.53 0.79
C SER A 65 -13.62 11.95 2.05
N GLN A 66 -14.79 11.31 1.90
CA GLN A 66 -15.46 10.61 2.99
C GLN A 66 -14.64 9.41 3.45
N GLN A 67 -14.24 8.53 2.52
CA GLN A 67 -13.45 7.34 2.82
C GLN A 67 -12.15 7.69 3.54
N ALA A 68 -11.46 8.75 3.11
CA ALA A 68 -10.23 9.21 3.74
C ALA A 68 -10.43 9.68 5.19
N LEU A 69 -11.52 10.39 5.48
CA LEU A 69 -11.84 10.83 6.85
C LEU A 69 -12.31 9.67 7.74
N GLN A 70 -12.99 8.68 7.17
CA GLN A 70 -13.44 7.48 7.89
C GLN A 70 -12.30 6.62 8.43
N GLU A 71 -11.06 6.84 7.97
CA GLU A 71 -9.88 6.17 8.54
C GLU A 71 -9.44 6.77 9.89
N TYR A 72 -9.86 7.99 10.21
CA TYR A 72 -9.47 8.72 11.42
C TYR A 72 -10.64 9.09 12.33
N ILE A 73 -11.84 9.13 11.76
CA ILE A 73 -13.08 9.54 12.41
C ILE A 73 -14.08 8.42 12.24
N GLU A 74 -14.91 8.22 13.25
CA GLU A 74 -15.96 7.20 13.22
C GLU A 74 -16.87 7.33 11.98
N PRO A 75 -17.15 6.24 11.24
CA PRO A 75 -17.82 6.31 9.95
C PRO A 75 -19.17 7.03 9.99
N HIS A 76 -19.95 6.78 11.04
CA HIS A 76 -21.26 7.39 11.23
C HIS A 76 -21.20 8.92 11.39
N GLN A 77 -20.11 9.47 11.93
CA GLN A 77 -19.93 10.91 12.07
C GLN A 77 -19.62 11.54 10.72
N VAL A 78 -18.72 10.93 9.95
CA VAL A 78 -18.34 11.40 8.61
C VAL A 78 -19.56 11.39 7.69
N THR A 79 -20.35 10.31 7.68
CA THR A 79 -21.55 10.22 6.83
C THR A 79 -22.60 11.29 7.21
N ARG A 80 -22.79 11.58 8.50
CA ARG A 80 -23.72 12.64 8.95
C ARG A 80 -23.29 14.02 8.46
N VAL A 81 -21.99 14.31 8.45
CA VAL A 81 -21.46 15.59 7.94
C VAL A 81 -21.57 15.64 6.43
N ALA A 82 -21.16 14.57 5.75
CA ALA A 82 -21.17 14.49 4.29
C ALA A 82 -22.58 14.60 3.68
N SER A 83 -23.61 14.17 4.42
CA SER A 83 -25.01 14.38 4.02
C SER A 83 -25.47 15.84 4.04
N ARG A 84 -24.68 16.76 4.62
CA ARG A 84 -25.03 18.18 4.81
C ARG A 84 -24.03 19.13 4.17
N PHE A 85 -22.78 18.70 4.03
CA PHE A 85 -21.68 19.51 3.52
C PHE A 85 -20.83 18.67 2.58
N ASP A 86 -20.32 19.31 1.53
CA ASP A 86 -19.22 18.73 0.78
C ASP A 86 -17.91 18.93 1.58
N LEU A 87 -17.30 17.81 1.95
CA LEU A 87 -16.13 17.77 2.83
C LEU A 87 -14.89 18.41 2.19
N ALA A 88 -14.82 18.46 0.86
CA ALA A 88 -13.69 19.06 0.17
C ALA A 88 -13.82 20.57 0.00
N SER A 89 -15.03 21.13 -0.01
CA SER A 89 -15.27 22.57 -0.12
C SER A 89 -15.39 23.26 1.24
N GLU A 90 -15.84 22.55 2.28
CA GLU A 90 -15.95 23.12 3.63
C GLU A 90 -14.55 23.32 4.27
N PRO A 91 -14.20 24.53 4.74
CA PRO A 91 -12.84 24.86 5.20
C PRO A 91 -12.29 24.00 6.35
N HIS A 92 -13.12 23.65 7.33
CA HIS A 92 -12.72 22.84 8.48
C HIS A 92 -12.41 21.41 8.06
N TRP A 93 -13.32 20.76 7.31
CA TRP A 93 -13.16 19.39 6.82
C TRP A 93 -12.03 19.26 5.81
N ARG A 94 -11.89 20.26 4.91
CA ARG A 94 -10.77 20.35 3.98
C ARG A 94 -9.44 20.47 4.71
N SER A 95 -9.39 21.21 5.82
CA SER A 95 -8.16 21.34 6.64
C SER A 95 -7.79 20.01 7.32
N LEU A 96 -8.78 19.30 7.87
CA LEU A 96 -8.58 17.96 8.44
C LEU A 96 -8.09 16.96 7.39
N LEU A 97 -8.70 16.95 6.20
CA LEU A 97 -8.26 16.13 5.07
C LEU A 97 -6.81 16.43 4.70
N ARG A 98 -6.44 17.72 4.57
CA ARG A 98 -5.06 18.12 4.27
C ARG A 98 -4.07 17.63 5.32
N LEU A 99 -4.40 17.73 6.60
CA LEU A 99 -3.55 17.23 7.68
C LEU A 99 -3.39 15.70 7.61
N ALA A 100 -4.47 14.96 7.40
CA ALA A 100 -4.44 13.50 7.25
C ALA A 100 -3.52 13.07 6.09
N PHE A 101 -3.60 13.76 4.95
CA PHE A 101 -2.74 13.48 3.80
C PHE A 101 -1.30 13.97 3.98
N GLN A 102 -1.07 15.05 4.71
CA GLN A 102 0.28 15.51 5.03
C GLN A 102 1.07 14.42 5.77
N PHE A 103 0.45 13.74 6.73
CA PHE A 103 1.09 12.60 7.42
C PHE A 103 1.38 11.43 6.47
N ARG A 104 0.45 11.10 5.56
CA ARG A 104 0.66 10.01 4.57
C ARG A 104 1.78 10.32 3.58
N VAL A 105 1.80 11.53 3.03
CA VAL A 105 2.83 11.97 2.10
C VAL A 105 4.17 12.06 2.82
N GLN A 106 4.20 12.51 4.07
CA GLN A 106 5.41 12.53 4.88
C GLN A 106 5.92 11.11 5.16
N ASP A 107 5.05 10.16 5.50
CA ASP A 107 5.40 8.74 5.67
C ASP A 107 5.94 8.14 4.36
N LEU A 108 5.29 8.43 3.23
CA LEU A 108 5.74 7.97 1.91
C LEU A 108 7.11 8.55 1.56
N ARG A 109 7.37 9.83 1.86
CA ARG A 109 8.66 10.49 1.59
C ARG A 109 9.78 10.04 2.53
N SER A 110 9.49 9.94 3.83
CA SER A 110 10.52 9.72 4.86
C SER A 110 10.81 8.26 5.14
N ARG A 111 9.79 7.40 5.03
CA ARG A 111 9.88 5.97 5.39
C ARG A 111 9.64 5.05 4.20
N THR A 112 9.36 5.64 3.03
CA THR A 112 9.06 4.90 1.80
C THR A 112 7.89 3.94 2.00
N ALA A 113 6.91 4.34 2.82
CA ALA A 113 5.80 3.50 3.28
C ALA A 113 4.74 3.27 2.18
N LEU A 114 5.12 2.55 1.13
CA LEU A 114 4.28 2.30 -0.05
C LEU A 114 3.16 1.30 0.29
N PRO A 115 1.88 1.67 0.18
CA PRO A 115 0.77 0.77 0.43
C PRO A 115 0.68 -0.31 -0.65
N VAL A 116 0.40 -1.54 -0.24
CA VAL A 116 0.13 -2.69 -1.10
C VAL A 116 -1.25 -3.23 -0.75
N ASP A 117 -2.17 -3.14 -1.70
CA ASP A 117 -3.58 -3.45 -1.48
C ASP A 117 -3.81 -4.96 -1.30
N ASP A 118 -3.17 -5.79 -2.12
CA ASP A 118 -3.21 -7.26 -2.04
C ASP A 118 -2.00 -7.85 -1.28
N GLY A 119 -1.56 -7.16 -0.23
CA GLY A 119 -0.43 -7.57 0.59
C GLY A 119 -0.87 -8.21 1.91
N CYS A 120 -0.13 -9.22 2.38
CA CYS A 120 -0.28 -9.73 3.74
C CYS A 120 1.08 -9.88 4.43
N ARG A 121 1.08 -9.79 5.76
CA ARG A 121 2.25 -10.14 6.59
C ARG A 121 2.11 -11.59 7.01
N VAL A 122 3.12 -12.38 6.68
CA VAL A 122 3.14 -13.81 7.02
C VAL A 122 4.42 -14.15 7.76
N MET A 123 4.30 -15.07 8.72
CA MET A 123 5.46 -15.67 9.38
C MET A 123 5.91 -16.86 8.53
N GLY A 124 7.19 -16.85 8.12
CA GLY A 124 7.76 -17.99 7.39
C GLY A 124 7.91 -19.20 8.30
N ALA A 125 7.52 -20.36 7.81
CA ALA A 125 7.79 -21.66 8.41
C ALA A 125 8.44 -22.56 7.36
N ALA A 126 9.40 -23.39 7.79
CA ALA A 126 9.98 -24.41 6.92
C ALA A 126 8.90 -25.44 6.56
N ASP A 127 8.99 -26.05 5.38
CA ASP A 127 8.12 -27.16 4.98
C ASP A 127 8.59 -28.46 5.66
N PRO A 128 7.87 -28.98 6.67
CA PRO A 128 8.25 -30.23 7.32
C PRO A 128 7.86 -31.46 6.49
N THR A 129 7.01 -31.29 5.48
CA THR A 129 6.48 -32.39 4.66
C THR A 129 7.31 -32.66 3.42
N GLY A 130 8.12 -31.68 3.00
CA GLY A 130 8.93 -31.77 1.77
C GLY A 130 8.10 -31.84 0.49
N LEU A 131 6.83 -31.38 0.54
CA LEU A 131 5.92 -31.37 -0.59
C LEU A 131 6.13 -30.16 -1.50
N LEU A 132 6.68 -29.06 -0.96
CA LEU A 132 6.96 -27.85 -1.72
C LEU A 132 8.25 -28.00 -2.53
N ALA A 133 8.17 -27.78 -3.84
CA ALA A 133 9.35 -27.73 -4.69
C ALA A 133 10.15 -26.43 -4.46
N GLU A 134 11.37 -26.39 -5.00
CA GLU A 134 12.23 -25.21 -4.88
C GLU A 134 11.57 -23.96 -5.46
N GLY A 135 11.43 -22.93 -4.62
CA GLY A 135 10.78 -21.68 -4.98
C GLY A 135 9.25 -21.74 -5.03
N GLU A 136 8.63 -22.72 -4.37
CA GLU A 136 7.20 -22.75 -4.06
C GLU A 136 6.94 -22.32 -2.61
N VAL A 137 5.76 -21.74 -2.39
CA VAL A 137 5.28 -21.30 -1.07
C VAL A 137 3.79 -21.58 -0.98
N TYR A 138 3.36 -22.08 0.18
CA TYR A 138 1.95 -22.29 0.48
C TYR A 138 1.43 -21.13 1.33
N LEU A 139 0.35 -20.49 0.86
CA LEU A 139 -0.38 -19.43 1.54
C LEU A 139 -1.85 -19.84 1.61
N ARG A 140 -2.48 -19.68 2.77
CA ARG A 140 -3.88 -20.03 3.02
C ARG A 140 -4.78 -18.81 3.00
#